data_AF-A0A931N4K7-F1
#
_entry.id   AF-A0A931N4K7-F1
#
_cell.length_a   1.000
_cell.length_b   1.000
_cell.length_c   1.000
_cell.angle_alpha   90.00
_cell.angle_beta   90.00
_cell.angle_gamma   90.00
#
_symmetry.space_group_name_H-M   'P 1'
#
loop_
_entity.id
_entity.type
_entity.pdbx_description
1 polymer ?
#
loop_
_entity_poly.entity_id
_entity_poly.type
_entity_poly.pdbx_seq_one_letter_code
_entity_poly.pdbx_strand_id
1 'polypeptide(L)'
;MSAYNGFSGEYRNQVQARLEDKWSSGEWPRPAECTVCGQAEGAIHGHLEDYSRPETYVPLCITCHLILHMRYREPSMWEAYTRWIRDGYRPDPQTQKAGFMAVKTRFSGCSPSVWPGEPVNPRRFATYLDGLAPVKFIHPNAATAALF
;
A
#
# COMPACT_ATOMS: atom_id res chain seq x y z
N MET A 1 -9.75 -0.05 -15.10
CA MET A 1 -9.20 -0.45 -13.79
C MET A 1 -9.98 -1.65 -13.27
N SER A 2 -9.31 -2.70 -12.81
CA SER A 2 -9.98 -3.83 -12.16
C SER A 2 -10.57 -3.42 -10.81
N ALA A 3 -11.57 -4.15 -10.32
CA ALA A 3 -12.05 -4.01 -8.96
C ALA A 3 -10.93 -4.34 -7.95
N TYR A 4 -10.91 -3.66 -6.80
CA TYR A 4 -10.01 -3.93 -5.68
C TYR A 4 -10.85 -4.27 -4.46
N ASN A 5 -10.65 -5.47 -3.89
CA ASN A 5 -11.50 -6.02 -2.83
C ASN A 5 -13.02 -5.87 -3.11
N GLY A 6 -13.44 -5.98 -4.38
CA GLY A 6 -14.83 -5.78 -4.81
C GLY A 6 -15.23 -4.35 -5.17
N PHE A 7 -14.46 -3.33 -4.78
CA PHE A 7 -14.76 -1.94 -5.12
C PHE A 7 -14.35 -1.59 -6.55
N SER A 8 -15.30 -1.05 -7.34
CA SER A 8 -15.07 -0.64 -8.73
C SER A 8 -14.03 0.50 -8.82
N GLY A 9 -13.36 0.63 -9.96
CA GLY A 9 -12.42 1.74 -10.18
C GLY A 9 -13.09 3.12 -10.07
N GLU A 10 -14.33 3.24 -10.54
CA GLU A 10 -15.11 4.48 -10.45
C GLU A 10 -15.39 4.86 -9.00
N TYR A 11 -15.88 3.92 -8.18
CA TYR A 11 -16.14 4.16 -6.76
C TYR A 11 -14.85 4.58 -6.02
N ARG A 12 -13.73 3.89 -6.29
CA ARG A 12 -12.44 4.24 -5.70
C ARG A 12 -11.97 5.64 -6.09
N ASN A 13 -12.20 6.06 -7.33
CA ASN A 13 -11.87 7.43 -7.78
C ASN A 13 -12.75 8.48 -7.09
N GLN A 14 -14.04 8.21 -6.91
CA GLN A 14 -14.94 9.11 -6.18
C GLN A 14 -14.50 9.28 -4.72
N VAL A 15 -14.15 8.17 -4.05
CA VAL A 15 -13.62 8.20 -2.67
C VAL A 15 -12.28 8.94 -2.61
N GLN A 16 -11.38 8.70 -3.56
CA GLN A 16 -10.09 9.41 -3.64
C GLN A 16 -10.27 10.92 -3.80
N ALA A 17 -11.22 11.37 -4.64
CA ALA A 17 -11.53 12.79 -4.80
C ALA A 17 -12.03 13.43 -3.49
N ARG A 18 -12.87 12.72 -2.73
CA ARG A 18 -13.34 13.19 -1.41
C ARG A 18 -12.20 13.29 -0.40
N LEU A 19 -11.29 12.32 -0.38
CA LEU A 19 -10.10 12.37 0.48
C LEU A 19 -9.21 13.56 0.14
N GLU A 20 -8.96 13.80 -1.16
CA GLU A 20 -8.16 14.95 -1.59
C GLU A 20 -8.80 16.29 -1.19
N ASP A 21 -10.13 16.41 -1.25
CA ASP A 21 -10.85 17.59 -0.77
C ASP A 21 -10.64 17.81 0.76
N LYS A 22 -10.78 16.74 1.55
CA LYS A 22 -10.52 16.79 3.01
C LYS A 22 -9.07 17.15 3.35
N TRP A 23 -8.13 16.65 2.57
CA TRP A 23 -6.69 16.91 2.74
C TRP A 23 -6.27 18.30 2.27
N SER A 24 -6.85 18.80 1.18
CA SER A 24 -6.50 20.12 0.60
C SER A 24 -7.18 21.27 1.33
N SER A 25 -8.38 21.05 1.89
CA SER A 25 -9.06 22.00 2.78
C SER A 25 -8.42 22.11 4.17
N GLY A 26 -7.56 21.15 4.53
CA GLY A 26 -6.94 21.06 5.85
C GLY A 26 -7.88 20.52 6.94
N GLU A 27 -9.07 20.04 6.58
CA GLU A 27 -9.96 19.36 7.52
C GLU A 27 -9.27 18.14 8.12
N TRP A 28 -8.57 17.37 7.28
CA TRP A 28 -7.77 16.20 7.70
C TRP A 28 -6.29 16.39 7.36
N PRO A 29 -5.36 15.85 8.18
CA PRO A 29 -3.95 15.88 7.87
C PRO A 29 -3.65 15.06 6.61
N ARG A 30 -2.70 15.53 5.79
CA ARG A 30 -2.20 14.77 4.65
C ARG A 30 -1.37 13.57 5.13
N PRO A 31 -1.38 12.44 4.41
CA PRO A 31 -0.46 11.34 4.69
C PRO A 31 0.99 11.81 4.58
N ALA A 32 1.75 11.74 5.69
CA ALA A 32 3.11 12.29 5.76
C ALA A 32 4.20 11.24 6.02
N GLU A 33 3.87 10.14 6.69
CA GLU A 33 4.83 9.08 7.02
C GLU A 33 4.21 7.70 6.78
N CYS A 34 4.96 6.79 6.15
CA CYS A 34 4.53 5.43 5.89
C CYS A 34 4.40 4.61 7.18
N THR A 35 3.20 4.13 7.47
CA THR A 35 2.90 3.29 8.65
C THR A 35 3.70 1.98 8.67
N VAL A 36 4.11 1.47 7.49
CA VAL A 36 4.83 0.19 7.38
C VAL A 36 6.33 0.36 7.65
N CYS A 37 6.97 1.34 7.04
CA CYS A 37 8.44 1.43 7.02
C CYS A 37 9.02 2.74 7.56
N GLY A 38 8.19 3.70 8.00
CA GLY A 38 8.64 4.99 8.52
C GLY A 38 9.27 5.91 7.45
N GLN A 39 8.99 5.68 6.17
CA GLN A 39 9.41 6.58 5.10
C GLN A 39 8.56 7.85 5.11
N ALA A 40 9.20 9.02 5.20
CA ALA A 40 8.55 10.33 5.21
C ALA A 40 8.88 11.17 3.95
N GLU A 41 9.75 10.66 3.08
CA GLU A 41 10.13 11.30 1.83
C GLU A 41 9.51 10.63 0.61
N GLY A 42 9.43 11.38 -0.49
CA GLY A 42 8.78 10.95 -1.73
C GLY A 42 7.26 11.04 -1.62
N ALA A 43 6.55 10.23 -2.42
CA ALA A 43 5.10 10.22 -2.41
C ALA A 43 4.56 9.26 -1.34
N ILE A 44 3.69 9.78 -0.47
CA ILE A 44 2.95 9.02 0.54
C ILE A 44 1.46 9.10 0.20
N HIS A 45 0.80 7.95 0.10
CA HIS A 45 -0.61 7.84 -0.26
C HIS A 45 -1.44 7.31 0.92
N GLY A 46 -2.68 7.78 1.07
CA GLY A 46 -3.66 7.15 1.93
C GLY A 46 -4.26 5.92 1.25
N HIS A 47 -3.86 4.73 1.68
CA HIS A 47 -4.37 3.46 1.15
C HIS A 47 -5.63 3.00 1.90
N LEU A 48 -6.55 2.34 1.21
CA LEU A 48 -7.79 1.79 1.77
C LEU A 48 -7.95 0.32 1.38
N GLU A 49 -8.16 -0.55 2.38
CA GLU A 49 -8.69 -1.91 2.15
C GLU A 49 -10.23 -1.93 2.04
N ASP A 50 -10.90 -1.01 2.76
CA ASP A 50 -12.34 -0.77 2.74
C ASP A 50 -12.62 0.66 2.24
N TYR A 51 -13.04 0.79 0.99
CA TYR A 51 -13.34 2.10 0.41
C TYR A 51 -14.68 2.70 0.89
N SER A 52 -15.52 1.94 1.61
CA SER A 52 -16.75 2.48 2.21
C SER A 52 -16.49 3.32 3.47
N ARG A 53 -15.28 3.24 4.02
CA ARG A 53 -14.85 3.90 5.26
C ARG A 53 -13.58 4.73 5.01
N PRO A 54 -13.67 5.86 4.28
CA PRO A 54 -12.51 6.65 3.89
C PRO A 54 -11.67 7.16 5.07
N GLU A 55 -12.26 7.30 6.26
CA GLU A 55 -11.58 7.71 7.48
C GLU A 55 -10.53 6.71 7.99
N THR A 56 -10.57 5.45 7.52
CA THR A 56 -9.66 4.39 7.95
C THR A 56 -8.44 4.24 7.04
N TYR A 57 -8.08 5.29 6.28
CA TYR A 57 -6.94 5.21 5.38
C TYR A 57 -5.63 4.96 6.14
N VAL A 58 -4.70 4.27 5.49
CA VAL A 58 -3.37 3.97 6.03
C VAL A 58 -2.32 4.66 5.17
N PRO A 59 -1.53 5.59 5.72
CA PRO A 59 -0.41 6.20 5.01
C PRO A 59 0.63 5.17 4.57
N LEU A 60 0.89 5.07 3.27
CA LEU A 60 1.90 4.17 2.69
C LEU A 60 2.78 4.92 1.69
N CYS A 61 4.09 4.72 1.77
CA CYS A 61 4.98 5.11 0.67
C CYS A 61 4.68 4.27 -0.58
N ILE A 62 5.01 4.80 -1.76
CA ILE A 62 4.70 4.16 -3.04
C ILE A 62 5.18 2.70 -3.11
N THR A 63 6.38 2.41 -2.63
CA THR A 63 6.92 1.03 -2.67
C THR A 63 6.07 0.07 -1.84
N CYS A 64 5.74 0.41 -0.59
CA CYS A 64 4.89 -0.42 0.27
C CYS A 64 3.47 -0.56 -0.30
N HIS A 65 2.92 0.53 -0.83
CA HIS A 65 1.59 0.56 -1.43
C HIS A 65 1.50 -0.38 -2.64
N LEU A 66 2.46 -0.29 -3.56
CA LEU A 66 2.47 -1.13 -4.76
C LEU A 66 2.72 -2.60 -4.42
N ILE A 67 3.61 -2.91 -3.47
CA ILE A 67 3.84 -4.29 -3.02
C ILE A 67 2.59 -4.89 -2.39
N LEU A 68 1.86 -4.12 -1.59
CA LEU A 68 0.55 -4.51 -1.07
C LEU A 68 -0.42 -4.88 -2.21
N HIS A 69 -0.47 -4.11 -3.30
CA HIS A 69 -1.35 -4.45 -4.43
C HIS A 69 -0.92 -5.68 -5.21
N MET A 70 0.36 -6.06 -5.16
CA MET A 70 0.87 -7.26 -5.82
C MET A 70 0.75 -8.52 -4.96
N ARG A 71 0.38 -8.41 -3.68
CA ARG A 71 0.43 -9.54 -2.72
C ARG A 71 -0.24 -10.83 -3.19
N TYR A 72 -1.29 -10.73 -4.01
CA TYR A 72 -1.99 -11.89 -4.55
C TYR A 72 -1.41 -12.43 -5.87
N ARG A 73 -0.72 -11.58 -6.62
CA ARG A 73 -0.12 -11.94 -7.92
C ARG A 73 1.30 -12.48 -7.75
N GLU A 74 2.02 -11.94 -6.78
CA GLU A 74 3.42 -12.24 -6.49
C GLU A 74 3.59 -12.58 -5.00
N PRO A 75 2.99 -13.69 -4.51
CA PRO A 75 2.97 -14.03 -3.09
C PRO A 75 4.38 -14.24 -2.50
N SER A 76 5.31 -14.83 -3.25
CA SER A 76 6.68 -15.05 -2.79
C SER A 76 7.43 -13.73 -2.55
N MET A 77 7.24 -12.74 -3.43
CA MET A 77 7.81 -11.40 -3.24
C MET A 77 7.17 -10.70 -2.05
N TRP A 78 5.85 -10.83 -1.88
CA TRP A 78 5.15 -10.30 -0.72
C TRP A 78 5.69 -10.85 0.60
N GLU A 79 5.84 -12.17 0.71
CA GLU A 79 6.39 -12.81 1.91
C GLU A 79 7.82 -12.35 2.20
N ALA A 80 8.66 -12.30 1.17
CA ALA A 80 10.03 -11.82 1.28
C ALA A 80 10.09 -10.34 1.68
N TYR A 81 9.22 -9.49 1.13
CA TYR A 81 9.15 -8.06 1.45
C TYR A 81 8.65 -7.82 2.87
N THR A 82 7.61 -8.51 3.29
CA THR A 82 7.10 -8.42 4.66
C THR A 82 8.17 -8.85 5.67
N ARG A 83 8.96 -9.88 5.38
CA ARG A 83 10.13 -10.24 6.20
C ARG A 83 11.19 -9.13 6.20
N TRP A 84 11.55 -8.60 5.05
CA TRP A 84 12.56 -7.53 4.92
C TRP A 84 12.18 -6.29 5.73
N ILE A 85 10.90 -5.87 5.67
CA ILE A 85 10.39 -4.78 6.51
C ILE A 85 10.47 -5.11 8.01
N ARG A 86 10.09 -6.35 8.42
CA ARG A 86 10.21 -6.80 9.82
C ARG A 86 11.64 -6.78 10.32
N ASP A 87 12.61 -7.08 9.45
CA ASP A 87 14.03 -7.03 9.78
C ASP A 87 14.59 -5.60 9.88
N GLY A 88 13.74 -4.58 9.69
CA GLY A 88 14.07 -3.18 9.96
C GLY A 88 14.32 -2.34 8.71
N TYR A 89 14.23 -2.93 7.53
CA TYR A 89 14.53 -2.21 6.31
C TYR A 89 13.46 -1.18 5.93
N ARG A 90 13.91 -0.09 5.32
CA ARG A 90 13.10 0.97 4.72
C ARG A 90 13.50 1.13 3.25
N PRO A 91 12.53 1.06 2.31
CA PRO A 91 12.83 1.28 0.90
C PRO A 91 13.19 2.75 0.62
N ASP A 92 14.02 2.95 -0.40
CA ASP A 92 14.35 4.28 -0.92
C ASP A 92 13.07 5.09 -1.25
N PRO A 93 13.06 6.41 -1.05
CA PRO A 93 11.92 7.23 -1.38
C PRO A 93 11.64 7.19 -2.88
N GLN A 94 10.36 7.07 -3.25
CA GLN A 94 9.92 6.99 -4.64
C GLN A 94 8.83 8.03 -4.92
N THR A 95 8.84 8.56 -6.14
CA THR A 95 7.69 9.28 -6.68
C THR A 95 6.65 8.28 -7.19
N GLN A 96 5.40 8.71 -7.36
CA GLN A 96 4.36 7.84 -7.95
C GLN A 96 4.77 7.28 -9.33
N LYS A 97 5.41 8.10 -10.17
CA LYS A 97 5.86 7.69 -11.50
C LYS A 97 7.03 6.70 -11.45
N ALA A 98 8.00 6.93 -10.57
CA ALA A 98 9.18 6.08 -10.45
C ALA A 98 8.89 4.74 -9.76
N GLY A 99 8.00 4.74 -8.75
CA GLY A 99 7.77 3.58 -7.91
C GLY A 99 7.24 2.35 -8.66
N PHE A 100 6.37 2.53 -9.67
CA PHE A 100 5.91 1.40 -10.49
C PHE A 100 7.05 0.71 -11.22
N MET A 101 7.97 1.49 -11.79
CA MET A 101 9.15 0.94 -12.46
C MET A 101 10.11 0.30 -11.47
N ALA A 102 10.39 0.96 -10.33
CA ALA A 102 11.27 0.42 -9.30
C ALA A 102 10.78 -0.94 -8.79
N VAL A 103 9.50 -1.06 -8.50
CA VAL A 103 8.87 -2.31 -8.06
C VAL A 103 9.02 -3.42 -9.10
N LYS A 104 8.70 -3.13 -10.37
CA LYS A 104 8.75 -4.12 -11.44
C LYS A 104 10.18 -4.59 -11.77
N THR A 105 11.17 -3.71 -11.70
CA THR A 105 12.54 -4.01 -12.17
C THR A 105 13.54 -4.33 -11.07
N ARG A 106 13.28 -3.89 -9.82
CA ARG A 106 14.22 -4.02 -8.71
C ARG A 106 13.73 -4.89 -7.56
N PHE A 107 12.42 -5.07 -7.43
CA PHE A 107 11.85 -5.95 -6.40
C PHE A 107 11.42 -7.29 -7.00
N SER A 108 10.66 -7.26 -8.10
CA SER A 108 10.18 -8.46 -8.76
C SER A 108 11.33 -9.29 -9.36
N GLY A 109 11.45 -10.55 -8.95
CA GLY A 109 12.48 -11.47 -9.45
C GLY A 109 13.90 -11.22 -8.90
N CYS A 110 14.09 -10.24 -8.04
CA CYS A 110 15.37 -9.95 -7.39
C CYS A 110 15.42 -10.50 -5.96
N SER A 111 16.63 -10.85 -5.50
CA SER A 111 16.85 -11.25 -4.10
C SER A 111 16.62 -10.07 -3.14
N PRO A 112 16.04 -10.28 -1.95
CA PRO A 112 15.91 -9.24 -0.93
C PRO A 112 17.23 -8.56 -0.53
N SER A 113 18.35 -9.28 -0.66
CA SER A 113 19.69 -8.74 -0.35
C SER A 113 20.16 -7.63 -1.28
N VAL A 114 19.48 -7.43 -2.42
CA VAL A 114 19.80 -6.39 -3.41
C VAL A 114 18.69 -5.35 -3.58
N TRP A 115 17.63 -5.42 -2.77
CA TRP A 115 16.54 -4.45 -2.86
C TRP A 115 16.99 -3.05 -2.42
N PRO A 116 16.49 -1.99 -3.09
CA PRO A 116 16.88 -0.62 -2.79
C PRO A 116 16.30 -0.15 -1.45
N GLY A 117 17.16 0.05 -0.47
CA GLY A 117 16.84 0.57 0.86
C GLY A 117 17.83 0.16 1.94
N GLU A 118 17.54 0.56 3.19
CA GLU A 118 18.49 0.47 4.30
C GLU A 118 17.83 -0.02 5.61
N PRO A 119 18.56 -0.75 6.48
CA PRO A 119 18.07 -1.25 7.78
C PRO A 119 18.10 -0.15 8.85
N VAL A 120 17.21 0.83 8.71
CA VAL A 120 17.17 2.03 9.58
C VAL A 120 16.19 1.92 10.73
N ASN A 121 15.30 0.94 10.71
CA ASN A 121 14.33 0.70 11.78
C ASN A 121 14.79 -0.46 12.68
N PRO A 122 14.38 -0.48 13.95
CA PRO A 122 14.54 -1.68 14.77
C PRO A 122 13.76 -2.85 14.17
N ARG A 123 14.23 -4.06 14.46
CA ARG A 123 13.52 -5.29 14.11
C ARG A 123 12.16 -5.34 14.80
N ARG A 124 11.14 -5.80 14.06
CA ARG A 124 9.74 -5.87 14.49
C ARG A 124 9.19 -7.27 14.30
N PHE A 125 8.38 -7.74 15.24
CA PHE A 125 7.69 -9.03 15.12
C PHE A 125 6.59 -9.03 14.07
N ALA A 126 5.90 -7.90 13.93
CA ALA A 126 4.82 -7.69 12.97
C ALA A 126 4.73 -6.21 12.56
N THR A 127 4.11 -5.99 11.42
CA THR A 127 3.80 -4.69 10.81
C THR A 127 2.37 -4.68 10.31
N TYR A 128 1.91 -3.55 9.77
CA TYR A 128 0.61 -3.47 9.11
C TYR A 128 0.43 -4.50 7.99
N LEU A 129 1.51 -4.83 7.25
CA LEU A 129 1.44 -5.83 6.18
C LEU A 129 1.06 -7.22 6.70
N ASP A 130 1.55 -7.59 7.89
CA ASP A 130 1.26 -8.88 8.53
C ASP A 130 -0.21 -9.03 8.94
N GLY A 131 -0.91 -7.91 9.16
CA GLY A 131 -2.33 -7.88 9.51
C GLY A 131 -3.27 -8.01 8.31
N LEU A 132 -2.75 -8.00 7.07
CA LEU A 132 -3.56 -8.08 5.86
C LEU A 132 -3.80 -9.53 5.45
N ALA A 133 -5.02 -9.80 4.98
CA ALA A 133 -5.37 -11.11 4.44
C ALA A 133 -4.45 -11.45 3.24
N PRO A 134 -3.74 -12.59 3.27
CA PRO A 134 -2.92 -13.04 2.15
C PRO A 134 -3.75 -13.68 1.03
N VAL A 135 -5.08 -13.72 1.17
CA VAL A 135 -6.02 -14.31 0.22
C VAL A 135 -6.89 -13.23 -0.40
N LYS A 136 -7.15 -13.34 -1.70
CA LYS A 136 -8.02 -12.40 -2.41
C LYS A 136 -9.46 -12.58 -1.93
N PHE A 137 -10.12 -11.49 -1.56
CA PHE A 137 -11.50 -11.49 -1.09
C PHE A 137 -12.31 -10.34 -1.70
N ILE A 138 -13.63 -10.41 -1.55
CA ILE A 138 -14.55 -9.30 -1.80
C ILE A 138 -14.91 -8.73 -0.43
N HIS A 139 -14.67 -7.44 -0.22
CA HIS A 139 -14.98 -6.80 1.04
C HIS A 139 -16.50 -6.84 1.25
N PRO A 140 -17.01 -7.16 2.46
CA PRO A 140 -18.46 -7.24 2.70
C PRO A 140 -19.20 -5.92 2.45
N ASN A 141 -18.49 -4.78 2.60
CA ASN A 141 -19.03 -3.46 2.30
C ASN A 141 -18.87 -3.02 0.84
N ALA A 142 -18.16 -3.81 0.01
CA ALA A 142 -18.17 -3.55 -1.41
C ALA A 142 -19.58 -3.83 -1.90
N ALA A 143 -20.22 -2.83 -2.51
CA ALA A 143 -21.48 -3.03 -3.21
C ALA A 143 -21.22 -4.12 -4.25
N THR A 144 -21.60 -5.36 -3.94
CA THR A 144 -21.72 -6.39 -4.94
C THR A 144 -22.69 -5.81 -5.94
N ALA A 145 -22.28 -5.65 -7.21
CA ALA A 145 -23.25 -5.69 -8.29
C ALA A 145 -24.10 -6.90 -7.95
N ALA A 146 -25.34 -6.65 -7.55
CA ALA A 146 -26.20 -7.66 -6.98
C ALA A 146 -26.17 -8.85 -7.95
N LEU A 147 -25.85 -10.03 -7.42
CA LEU A 147 -26.12 -11.26 -8.12
C LEU A 147 -27.65 -11.34 -8.26
N PHE A 148 -28.17 -10.69 -9.30
CA PHE A 148 -29.46 -10.93 -9.90
C PHE A 148 -29.22 -11.58 -11.25
#